data_AF-A0A6G3WKX2-F1
#
_entry.id   AF-A0A6G3WKX2-F1
#
_cell.length_a   1.000
_cell.length_b   1.000
_cell.length_c   1.000
_cell.angle_alpha   90.00
_cell.angle_beta   90.00
_cell.angle_gamma   90.00
#
_symmetry.space_group_name_H-M   'P 1'
#
loop_
_entity.id
_entity.type
_entity.pdbx_description
1 polymer ?
#
loop_
_entity_poly.entity_id
_entity_poly.type
_entity_poly.pdbx_seq_one_letter_code
_entity_poly.pdbx_strand_id
1 'polypeptide(L)'
;PVMGPGLGVLLFLAVLASAAASLQTTFIPVARTVLAMSAYEAMPASYAKVHPRFRTPGRATITAGIGTGAFYTVMTLVSEHVLVDTIYALGLMICFYYALTAFACAWYFRTELTRSARDLVFKGLFPLLGGTLLAAVFAKTLYDMWDPAYGSGSSVFGVGSVFVIGVGLLLLGVVLMVVMERRSPAFFR
;
A
#
# COMPACT_ATOMS: atom_id res chain seq x y z
N PRO A 1 23.28 26.01 -7.76
CA PRO A 1 23.27 24.61 -8.25
C PRO A 1 24.70 24.04 -8.36
N VAL A 2 24.99 22.96 -7.62
CA VAL A 2 26.36 22.48 -7.31
C VAL A 2 27.14 21.94 -8.52
N MET A 3 26.54 21.88 -9.73
CA MET A 3 27.20 21.36 -10.95
C MET A 3 27.15 22.31 -12.18
N GLY A 4 26.75 23.57 -12.02
CA GLY A 4 26.66 24.51 -13.14
C GLY A 4 25.42 24.31 -14.04
N PRO A 5 25.16 25.22 -15.01
CA PRO A 5 23.88 25.30 -15.73
C PRO A 5 23.57 24.06 -16.59
N GLY A 6 24.58 23.48 -17.25
CA GLY A 6 24.41 22.34 -18.17
C GLY A 6 24.21 21.00 -17.46
N LEU A 7 25.05 20.67 -16.48
CA LEU A 7 24.93 19.43 -15.71
C LEU A 7 23.70 19.43 -14.79
N GLY A 8 23.25 20.62 -14.34
CA GLY A 8 21.99 20.76 -13.61
C GLY A 8 20.79 20.30 -14.43
N VAL A 9 20.69 20.71 -15.69
CA VAL A 9 19.61 20.27 -16.60
C VAL A 9 19.69 18.76 -16.86
N LEU A 10 20.89 18.22 -17.04
CA LEU A 10 21.07 16.78 -17.23
C LEU A 10 20.61 15.96 -16.01
N LEU A 11 20.94 16.44 -14.80
CA LEU A 11 20.51 15.83 -13.54
C LEU A 11 18.99 15.91 -13.36
N PHE A 12 18.38 17.06 -13.64
CA PHE A 12 16.92 17.20 -13.63
C PHE A 12 16.24 16.24 -14.62
N LEU A 13 16.74 16.14 -15.85
CA LEU A 13 16.24 15.19 -16.85
C LEU A 13 16.39 13.74 -16.38
N ALA A 14 17.51 13.39 -15.76
CA ALA A 14 17.74 12.04 -15.22
C ALA A 14 16.76 11.70 -14.10
N VAL A 15 16.52 12.62 -13.16
CA VAL A 15 15.54 12.44 -12.06
C VAL A 15 14.12 12.34 -12.61
N LEU A 16 13.74 13.20 -13.56
CA LEU A 16 12.44 13.15 -14.21
C LEU A 16 12.23 11.84 -14.97
N ALA A 17 13.22 11.39 -15.73
CA ALA A 17 13.16 10.12 -16.44
C ALA A 17 13.06 8.93 -15.47
N SER A 18 13.80 8.95 -14.36
CA SER A 18 13.73 7.93 -13.31
C SER A 18 12.35 7.88 -12.64
N ALA A 19 11.78 9.04 -12.29
CA ALA A 19 10.45 9.13 -11.72
C ALA A 19 9.37 8.66 -12.71
N ALA A 20 9.46 9.04 -13.98
CA ALA A 20 8.54 8.60 -15.03
C ALA A 20 8.62 7.08 -15.26
N ALA A 21 9.84 6.51 -15.30
CA ALA A 21 10.04 5.08 -15.43
C ALA A 21 9.48 4.32 -14.21
N SER A 22 9.73 4.81 -13.00
CA SER A 22 9.19 4.23 -11.77
C SER A 22 7.66 4.19 -11.78
N LEU A 23 7.01 5.32 -12.13
CA LEU A 23 5.55 5.39 -12.28
C LEU A 23 5.05 4.34 -13.28
N GLN A 24 5.66 4.25 -14.47
CA GLN A 24 5.27 3.26 -15.49
C GLN A 24 5.41 1.82 -14.97
N THR A 25 6.50 1.51 -14.26
CA THR A 25 6.72 0.18 -13.66
C THR A 25 5.71 -0.13 -12.55
N THR A 26 5.13 0.87 -11.86
CA THR A 26 4.09 0.63 -10.83
C THR A 26 2.70 0.41 -11.44
N PHE A 27 2.35 1.09 -12.54
CA PHE A 27 1.01 0.96 -13.15
C PHE A 27 0.73 -0.43 -13.72
N ILE A 28 1.74 -1.09 -14.31
CA ILE A 28 1.55 -2.38 -14.99
C ILE A 28 1.23 -3.52 -14.00
N PRO A 29 1.97 -3.72 -12.89
CA PRO A 29 1.65 -4.71 -11.88
C PRO A 29 0.27 -4.47 -11.24
N VAL A 30 -0.07 -3.22 -10.91
CA VAL A 30 -1.38 -2.88 -10.32
C VAL A 30 -2.53 -3.25 -11.26
N ALA A 31 -2.38 -2.97 -12.55
CA ALA A 31 -3.36 -3.39 -13.55
C ALA A 31 -3.51 -4.91 -13.62
N ARG A 32 -2.41 -5.65 -13.47
CA ARG A 32 -2.41 -7.13 -13.45
C ARG A 32 -3.00 -7.70 -12.16
N THR A 33 -2.73 -7.11 -10.99
CA THR A 33 -3.31 -7.57 -9.72
C THR A 33 -4.82 -7.36 -9.70
N VAL A 34 -5.30 -6.19 -10.14
CA VAL A 34 -6.74 -5.92 -10.28
C VAL A 34 -7.40 -6.90 -11.25
N LEU A 35 -6.74 -7.21 -12.37
CA LEU A 35 -7.22 -8.21 -13.32
C LEU A 35 -7.29 -9.61 -12.68
N ALA A 36 -6.24 -10.06 -12.00
CA ALA A 36 -6.20 -11.36 -11.32
C ALA A 36 -7.28 -11.44 -10.23
N MET A 37 -7.43 -10.41 -9.40
CA MET A 37 -8.50 -10.33 -8.39
C MET A 37 -9.90 -10.40 -9.01
N SER A 38 -10.10 -9.76 -10.17
CA SER A 38 -11.37 -9.87 -10.89
C SER A 38 -11.61 -11.24 -11.53
N ALA A 39 -10.54 -11.96 -11.90
CA ALA A 39 -10.63 -13.33 -12.41
C ALA A 39 -10.97 -14.35 -11.31
N TYR A 40 -10.52 -14.10 -10.07
CA TYR A 40 -10.93 -14.85 -8.88
C TYR A 40 -12.23 -14.31 -8.23
N GLU A 41 -13.02 -13.51 -8.95
CA GLU A 41 -14.31 -12.95 -8.49
C GLU A 41 -14.27 -12.01 -7.26
N ALA A 42 -13.08 -11.66 -6.76
CA ALA A 42 -12.91 -10.71 -5.65
C ALA A 42 -13.25 -9.26 -6.05
N MET A 43 -13.25 -8.93 -7.35
CA MET A 43 -13.68 -7.64 -7.91
C MET A 43 -14.76 -7.81 -8.99
N PRO A 44 -15.61 -6.80 -9.25
CA PRO A 44 -16.68 -6.89 -10.26
C PRO A 44 -16.15 -7.31 -11.63
N ALA A 45 -16.88 -8.21 -12.33
CA ALA A 45 -16.51 -8.75 -13.65
C ALA A 45 -16.26 -7.66 -14.73
N SER A 46 -16.67 -6.41 -14.48
CA SER A 46 -16.32 -5.26 -15.32
C SER A 46 -14.82 -4.96 -15.38
N TYR A 47 -14.05 -5.33 -14.35
CA TYR A 47 -12.58 -5.15 -14.31
C TYR A 47 -11.82 -6.26 -15.04
N ALA A 48 -12.48 -7.40 -15.30
CA ALA A 48 -11.93 -8.51 -16.08
C ALA A 48 -11.97 -8.27 -17.61
N LYS A 49 -12.65 -7.19 -18.07
CA LYS A 49 -12.72 -6.84 -19.49
C LYS A 49 -11.39 -6.27 -19.98
N VAL A 50 -10.62 -7.11 -20.64
CA VAL A 50 -9.38 -6.75 -21.33
C VAL A 50 -9.70 -6.17 -22.72
N HIS A 51 -9.01 -5.10 -23.12
CA HIS A 51 -9.22 -4.49 -24.44
C HIS A 51 -8.79 -5.46 -25.57
N PRO A 52 -9.65 -5.76 -26.56
CA PRO A 52 -9.39 -6.80 -27.56
C PRO A 52 -8.17 -6.51 -28.46
N ARG A 53 -7.84 -5.23 -28.69
CA ARG A 53 -6.71 -4.82 -29.55
C ARG A 53 -5.38 -4.61 -28.82
N PHE A 54 -5.40 -4.15 -27.57
CA PHE A 54 -4.20 -3.75 -26.82
C PHE A 54 -3.87 -4.70 -25.67
N ARG A 55 -4.76 -5.68 -25.39
CA ARG A 55 -4.62 -6.65 -24.30
C ARG A 55 -4.36 -6.02 -22.92
N THR A 56 -4.78 -4.77 -22.74
CA THR A 56 -4.68 -4.03 -21.47
C THR A 56 -6.04 -3.92 -20.78
N PRO A 57 -6.10 -4.00 -19.44
CA PRO A 57 -7.34 -3.81 -18.69
C PRO A 57 -7.63 -2.31 -18.57
N GLY A 58 -8.05 -1.67 -19.67
CA GLY A 58 -8.20 -0.21 -19.75
C GLY A 58 -9.10 0.39 -18.67
N ARG A 59 -10.15 -0.33 -18.24
CA ARG A 59 -11.02 0.10 -17.13
C ARG A 59 -10.28 0.13 -15.79
N ALA A 60 -9.43 -0.87 -15.51
CA ALA A 60 -8.64 -0.92 -14.29
C ALA A 60 -7.62 0.24 -14.24
N THR A 61 -7.01 0.58 -15.38
CA THR A 61 -6.09 1.72 -15.49
C THR A 61 -6.78 3.05 -15.23
N ILE A 62 -7.97 3.28 -15.81
CA ILE A 62 -8.72 4.52 -15.59
C ILE A 62 -9.14 4.64 -14.13
N THR A 63 -9.67 3.58 -13.52
CA THR A 63 -10.07 3.63 -12.10
C THR A 63 -8.89 3.80 -11.16
N ALA A 64 -7.74 3.19 -11.48
CA ALA A 64 -6.50 3.42 -10.73
C ALA A 64 -6.04 4.87 -10.87
N GLY A 65 -6.10 5.45 -12.08
CA GLY A 65 -5.76 6.86 -12.32
C GLY A 65 -6.68 7.82 -11.57
N ILE A 66 -8.01 7.60 -11.60
CA ILE A 66 -8.98 8.40 -10.84
C ILE A 66 -8.74 8.25 -9.34
N GLY A 67 -8.50 7.02 -8.86
CA GLY A 67 -8.22 6.76 -7.45
C GLY A 67 -6.95 7.48 -6.97
N THR A 68 -5.87 7.39 -7.73
CA THR A 68 -4.61 8.11 -7.44
C THR A 68 -4.82 9.62 -7.49
N GLY A 69 -5.58 10.14 -8.46
CA GLY A 69 -5.90 11.56 -8.56
C GLY A 69 -6.68 12.06 -7.35
N ALA A 70 -7.74 11.36 -6.97
CA ALA A 70 -8.54 11.68 -5.79
C ALA A 70 -7.70 11.63 -4.51
N PHE A 71 -6.86 10.59 -4.35
CA PHE A 71 -5.95 10.48 -3.21
C PHE A 71 -4.98 11.67 -3.15
N TYR A 72 -4.35 12.04 -4.28
CA TYR A 72 -3.43 13.17 -4.33
C TYR A 72 -4.13 14.51 -4.03
N THR A 73 -5.35 14.72 -4.53
CA THR A 73 -6.16 15.90 -4.22
C THR A 73 -6.46 15.98 -2.72
N VAL A 74 -6.93 14.89 -2.11
CA VAL A 74 -7.18 14.85 -0.66
C VAL A 74 -5.90 15.14 0.11
N MET A 75 -4.78 14.53 -0.28
CA MET A 75 -3.50 14.73 0.39
C MET A 75 -3.04 16.18 0.35
N THR A 76 -3.21 16.83 -0.80
CA THR A 76 -2.86 18.24 -1.02
C THR A 76 -3.72 19.20 -0.20
N LEU A 77 -4.98 18.83 0.08
CA LEU A 77 -5.87 19.62 0.93
C LEU A 77 -5.59 19.45 2.43
N VAL A 78 -5.05 18.30 2.82
CA VAL A 78 -4.89 17.90 4.23
C VAL A 78 -3.51 18.23 4.79
N SER A 79 -2.45 18.29 3.96
CA SER A 79 -1.07 18.46 4.43
C SER A 79 -0.32 19.55 3.67
N GLU A 80 0.35 20.45 4.41
CA GLU A 80 1.28 21.44 3.85
C GLU A 80 2.59 20.79 3.33
N HIS A 81 2.94 19.60 3.85
CA HIS A 81 4.09 18.80 3.43
C HIS A 81 3.66 17.38 3.03
N VAL A 82 2.80 17.32 2.02
CA VAL A 82 2.22 16.12 1.41
C VAL A 82 3.21 14.95 1.28
N LEU A 83 4.43 15.23 0.79
CA LEU A 83 5.40 14.18 0.46
C LEU A 83 5.86 13.42 1.70
N VAL A 84 6.19 14.13 2.78
CA VAL A 84 6.69 13.54 4.03
C VAL A 84 5.59 12.74 4.72
N ASP A 85 4.39 13.32 4.81
CA ASP A 85 3.25 12.66 5.45
C ASP A 85 2.79 11.43 4.67
N THR A 86 2.87 11.45 3.33
CA THR A 86 2.58 10.27 2.50
C THR A 86 3.56 9.15 2.76
N ILE A 87 4.85 9.46 2.90
CA ILE A 87 5.89 8.44 3.16
C ILE A 87 5.64 7.77 4.51
N TYR A 88 5.35 8.55 5.55
CA TYR A 88 5.07 7.99 6.87
C TYR A 88 3.78 7.17 6.90
N ALA A 89 2.70 7.64 6.26
CA ALA A 89 1.46 6.89 6.13
C ALA A 89 1.65 5.58 5.33
N LEU A 90 2.45 5.62 4.26
CA LEU A 90 2.79 4.44 3.47
C LEU A 90 3.62 3.44 4.29
N GLY A 91 4.54 3.91 5.13
CA GLY A 91 5.29 3.07 6.08
C GLY A 91 4.38 2.36 7.08
N LEU A 92 3.37 3.07 7.61
CA LEU A 92 2.34 2.48 8.48
C LEU A 92 1.57 1.37 7.76
N MET A 93 1.14 1.63 6.52
CA MET A 93 0.45 0.65 5.69
C MET A 93 1.32 -0.59 5.44
N ILE A 94 2.62 -0.39 5.14
CA ILE A 94 3.59 -1.47 4.95
C ILE A 94 3.70 -2.35 6.18
N CYS A 95 3.87 -1.74 7.36
CA CYS A 95 3.97 -2.47 8.60
C CYS A 95 2.72 -3.31 8.85
N PHE A 96 1.54 -2.74 8.59
CA PHE A 96 0.27 -3.43 8.76
C PHE A 96 0.14 -4.67 7.87
N TYR A 97 0.30 -4.52 6.54
CA TYR A 97 0.06 -5.65 5.64
C TYR A 97 1.14 -6.73 5.77
N TYR A 98 2.41 -6.36 6.01
CA TYR A 98 3.46 -7.35 6.24
C TYR A 98 3.32 -8.06 7.59
N ALA A 99 2.94 -7.37 8.66
CA ALA A 99 2.65 -8.02 9.93
C ALA A 99 1.51 -9.04 9.77
N LEU A 100 0.39 -8.63 9.16
CA LEU A 100 -0.75 -9.51 8.90
C LEU A 100 -0.35 -10.73 8.05
N THR A 101 0.43 -10.51 6.99
CA THR A 101 0.93 -11.60 6.13
C THR A 101 1.83 -12.56 6.89
N ALA A 102 2.71 -12.04 7.76
CA ALA A 102 3.60 -12.86 8.56
C ALA A 102 2.84 -13.74 9.57
N PHE A 103 1.82 -13.18 10.24
CA PHE A 103 0.93 -13.94 11.12
C PHE A 103 0.09 -14.97 10.34
N ALA A 104 -0.42 -14.61 9.16
CA ALA A 104 -1.17 -15.52 8.30
C ALA A 104 -0.30 -16.71 7.84
N CYS A 105 0.95 -16.46 7.44
CA CYS A 105 1.91 -17.52 7.10
C CYS A 105 2.17 -18.45 8.29
N ALA A 106 2.43 -17.89 9.47
CA ALA A 106 2.65 -18.69 10.68
C ALA A 106 1.43 -19.54 11.06
N TRP A 107 0.21 -19.00 10.88
CA TRP A 107 -1.03 -19.72 11.11
C TRP A 107 -1.29 -20.81 10.06
N TYR A 108 -1.06 -20.52 8.78
CA TYR A 108 -1.29 -21.46 7.68
C TYR A 108 -0.38 -22.69 7.80
N PHE A 109 0.92 -22.49 8.06
CA PHE A 109 1.89 -23.58 8.17
C PHE A 109 1.90 -24.28 9.54
N ARG A 110 0.97 -23.96 10.45
CA ARG A 110 0.95 -24.49 11.83
C ARG A 110 0.99 -26.02 11.92
N THR A 111 0.50 -26.71 10.90
CA THR A 111 0.46 -28.18 10.84
C THR A 111 1.80 -28.77 10.36
N GLU A 112 2.56 -28.06 9.51
CA GLU A 112 3.90 -28.47 9.10
C GLU A 112 4.99 -28.12 10.12
N LEU A 113 4.71 -27.20 11.07
CA LEU A 113 5.67 -26.76 12.08
C LEU A 113 6.26 -27.91 12.92
N THR A 114 5.51 -29.00 13.11
CA THR A 114 5.93 -30.16 13.91
C THR A 114 6.70 -31.21 13.12
N ARG A 115 6.83 -31.08 11.79
CA ARG A 115 7.51 -32.09 10.94
C ARG A 115 9.04 -32.05 11.03
N SER A 116 9.63 -30.89 11.30
CA SER A 116 11.09 -30.73 11.40
C SER A 116 11.48 -29.47 12.18
N ALA A 117 12.60 -29.51 12.91
CA ALA A 117 13.16 -28.34 13.59
C ALA A 117 13.47 -27.19 12.60
N ARG A 118 13.85 -27.52 11.35
CA ARG A 118 14.05 -26.52 10.29
C ARG A 118 12.74 -25.86 9.90
N ASP A 119 11.67 -26.63 9.78
CA ASP A 119 10.34 -26.10 9.44
C ASP A 119 9.80 -25.23 10.57
N LEU A 120 10.01 -25.62 11.83
CA LEU A 120 9.64 -24.81 13.00
C LEU A 120 10.30 -23.42 12.98
N VAL A 121 11.61 -23.36 12.68
CA VAL A 121 12.35 -22.09 12.68
C VAL A 121 11.98 -21.22 11.48
N PHE A 122 11.98 -21.79 10.26
CA PHE A 122 11.77 -21.00 9.04
C PHE A 122 10.30 -20.66 8.76
N LYS A 123 9.36 -21.53 9.12
CA LYS A 123 7.92 -21.32 8.87
C LYS A 123 7.16 -20.80 10.08
N GLY A 124 7.70 -21.00 11.28
CA GLY A 124 7.13 -20.51 12.54
C GLY A 124 7.89 -19.33 13.11
N LEU A 125 9.10 -19.56 13.61
CA LEU A 125 9.83 -18.59 14.43
C LEU A 125 10.17 -17.30 13.66
N PHE A 126 10.72 -17.39 12.45
CA PHE A 126 11.07 -16.19 11.67
C PHE A 126 9.85 -15.35 11.26
N PRO A 127 8.76 -15.93 10.71
CA PRO A 127 7.55 -15.17 10.43
C PRO A 127 6.94 -14.57 11.70
N LEU A 128 6.89 -15.30 12.82
CA LEU A 128 6.34 -14.77 14.07
C LEU A 128 7.19 -13.65 14.65
N LEU A 129 8.51 -13.77 14.66
CA LEU A 129 9.41 -12.71 15.11
C LEU A 129 9.31 -11.47 14.20
N GLY A 130 9.33 -11.66 12.88
CA GLY A 130 9.18 -10.54 11.94
C GLY A 130 7.81 -9.87 12.06
N GLY A 131 6.74 -10.66 12.15
CA GLY A 131 5.37 -10.17 12.31
C GLY A 131 5.16 -9.43 13.63
N THR A 132 5.69 -9.95 14.75
CA THR A 132 5.63 -9.27 16.05
C THR A 132 6.43 -7.99 16.09
N LEU A 133 7.63 -7.97 15.49
CA LEU A 133 8.45 -6.75 15.40
C LEU A 133 7.74 -5.67 14.55
N LEU A 134 7.21 -6.04 13.38
CA LEU A 134 6.44 -5.12 12.53
C LEU A 134 5.15 -4.64 13.21
N ALA A 135 4.46 -5.51 13.97
CA ALA A 135 3.30 -5.11 14.75
C ALA A 135 3.66 -4.15 15.88
N ALA A 136 4.80 -4.35 16.56
CA ALA A 136 5.30 -3.43 17.57
C ALA A 136 5.66 -2.07 16.95
N VAL A 137 6.34 -2.07 15.79
CA VAL A 137 6.63 -0.84 15.03
C VAL A 137 5.34 -0.14 14.60
N PHE A 138 4.33 -0.90 14.16
CA PHE A 138 3.02 -0.35 13.80
C PHE A 138 2.35 0.34 15.00
N ALA A 139 2.29 -0.33 16.15
CA ALA A 139 1.70 0.24 17.38
C ALA A 139 2.47 1.48 17.87
N LYS A 140 3.80 1.43 17.83
CA LYS A 140 4.66 2.56 18.20
C LYS A 140 4.48 3.73 17.24
N THR A 141 4.43 3.46 15.94
CA THR A 141 4.20 4.49 14.92
C THR A 141 2.83 5.12 15.07
N LEU A 142 1.78 4.35 15.40
CA LEU A 142 0.46 4.90 15.69
C LEU A 142 0.47 5.84 16.90
N TYR A 143 1.18 5.46 17.95
CA TYR A 143 1.31 6.29 19.15
C TYR A 143 2.08 7.59 18.84
N ASP A 144 3.20 7.48 18.12
CA ASP A 144 3.99 8.64 17.73
C ASP A 144 3.20 9.59 16.82
N MET A 145 2.46 9.06 15.83
CA MET A 145 1.65 9.83 14.89
C MET A 145 0.48 10.56 15.57
N TRP A 146 0.09 10.16 16.78
CA TRP A 146 -0.94 10.85 17.55
C TRP A 146 -0.47 12.25 17.98
N ASP A 147 0.84 12.42 18.21
CA ASP A 147 1.44 13.72 18.51
C ASP A 147 1.43 14.61 17.26
N PRO A 148 0.79 15.80 17.29
CA PRO A 148 0.79 16.74 16.18
C PRO A 148 2.18 17.17 15.70
N ALA A 149 3.21 17.04 16.54
CA ALA A 149 4.59 17.34 16.18
C ALA A 149 5.24 16.27 15.27
N TYR A 150 4.59 15.12 15.09
CA TYR A 150 5.13 14.02 14.30
C TYR A 150 4.87 14.21 12.79
N GLY A 151 5.93 14.10 11.99
CA GLY A 151 5.86 14.29 10.54
C GLY A 151 6.07 15.74 10.10
N SER A 152 5.12 16.28 9.35
CA SER A 152 5.14 17.68 8.89
C SER A 152 4.91 18.73 9.99
N GLY A 153 4.54 18.32 11.21
CA GLY A 153 4.08 19.23 12.26
C GLY A 153 2.68 19.78 12.01
N SER A 154 1.98 19.29 10.98
CA SER A 154 0.60 19.71 10.67
C SER A 154 -0.41 18.85 11.44
N SER A 155 -1.45 19.52 11.95
CA SER A 155 -2.51 18.89 12.72
C SER A 155 -3.83 19.02 11.99
N VAL A 156 -4.63 17.95 12.03
CA VAL A 156 -5.94 17.86 11.41
C VAL A 156 -6.89 17.48 12.54
N PHE A 157 -7.78 18.40 12.93
CA PHE A 157 -8.67 18.25 14.10
C PHE A 157 -7.95 17.99 15.44
N GLY A 158 -6.72 18.46 15.62
CA GLY A 158 -5.94 18.28 16.86
C GLY A 158 -5.18 16.96 16.97
N VAL A 159 -5.19 16.14 15.91
CA VAL A 159 -4.40 14.91 15.76
C VAL A 159 -3.42 15.09 14.60
N GLY A 160 -2.25 14.44 14.63
CA GLY A 160 -1.28 14.52 13.53
C GLY A 160 -1.90 14.15 12.17
N SER A 161 -1.64 14.95 11.13
CA SER A 161 -2.14 14.72 9.77
C SER A 161 -1.86 13.30 9.28
N VAL A 162 -0.65 12.82 9.58
CA VAL A 162 -0.14 11.49 9.21
C VAL A 162 -1.00 10.37 9.78
N PHE A 163 -1.46 10.51 11.03
CA PHE A 163 -2.35 9.53 11.67
C PHE A 163 -3.68 9.45 10.93
N VAL A 164 -4.31 10.61 10.69
CA VAL A 164 -5.62 10.69 10.02
C VAL A 164 -5.54 10.07 8.64
N ILE A 165 -4.48 10.34 7.89
CA ILE A 165 -4.27 9.77 6.56
C ILE A 165 -4.01 8.27 6.62
N GLY A 166 -3.03 7.84 7.44
CA GLY A 166 -2.62 6.44 7.53
C GLY A 166 -3.74 5.54 8.03
N VAL A 167 -4.38 5.90 9.14
CA VAL A 167 -5.51 5.16 9.71
C VAL A 167 -6.75 5.27 8.83
N GLY A 168 -7.03 6.45 8.28
CA GLY A 168 -8.15 6.65 7.34
C GLY A 168 -8.05 5.74 6.12
N LEU A 169 -6.85 5.59 5.55
CA LEU A 169 -6.61 4.71 4.41
C LEU A 169 -6.77 3.23 4.78
N LEU A 170 -6.27 2.82 5.95
CA LEU A 170 -6.44 1.46 6.46
C LEU A 170 -7.92 1.13 6.69
N LEU A 171 -8.67 2.04 7.34
CA LEU A 171 -10.10 1.89 7.56
C LEU A 171 -10.88 1.83 6.24
N LEU A 172 -10.54 2.69 5.27
CA LEU A 172 -11.13 2.63 3.93
C LEU A 172 -10.87 1.27 3.28
N GLY A 173 -9.65 0.73 3.40
CA GLY A 173 -9.31 -0.61 2.92
C GLY A 173 -10.17 -1.72 3.57
N VAL A 174 -10.36 -1.67 4.89
CA VAL A 174 -11.21 -2.61 5.63
C VAL A 174 -12.68 -2.49 5.20
N VAL A 175 -13.20 -1.26 5.07
CA VAL A 175 -14.58 -1.03 4.60
C VAL A 175 -14.76 -1.60 3.19
N LEU A 176 -13.82 -1.35 2.28
CA LEU A 176 -13.87 -1.92 0.93
C LEU A 176 -13.81 -3.45 0.96
N MET A 177 -13.00 -4.04 1.84
CA MET A 177 -12.94 -5.49 2.03
C MET A 177 -14.28 -6.06 2.48
N VAL A 178 -14.93 -5.48 3.50
CA VAL A 178 -16.25 -5.92 4.00
C VAL A 178 -17.35 -5.71 2.96
N VAL A 179 -17.32 -4.60 2.22
CA VAL A 179 -18.27 -4.34 1.12
C VAL A 179 -18.08 -5.36 0.00
N MET A 180 -16.85 -5.73 -0.33
CA MET A 180 -16.55 -6.77 -1.32
C MET A 180 -16.93 -8.17 -0.83
N GLU A 181 -16.71 -8.49 0.45
CA GLU A 181 -17.17 -9.75 1.05
C GLU A 181 -18.69 -9.93 0.88
N ARG A 182 -19.47 -8.86 1.11
CA ARG A 182 -20.92 -8.88 0.91
C ARG A 182 -21.35 -8.96 -0.55
N ARG A 183 -20.56 -8.41 -1.48
CA ARG A 183 -20.91 -8.31 -2.90
C ARG A 183 -20.42 -9.50 -3.73
N SER A 184 -19.35 -10.16 -3.28
CA SER A 184 -18.70 -11.31 -3.91
C SER A 184 -18.46 -12.45 -2.90
N PRO A 185 -19.51 -13.07 -2.34
CA PRO A 185 -19.38 -14.16 -1.36
C PRO A 185 -18.76 -15.44 -1.95
N ALA A 186 -18.57 -15.53 -3.26
CA ALA A 186 -17.92 -16.66 -3.93
C ALA A 186 -16.40 -16.71 -3.72
N PHE A 187 -15.74 -15.58 -3.44
CA PHE A 187 -14.29 -15.54 -3.15
C PHE A 187 -13.95 -15.88 -1.69
N PHE A 188 -14.86 -15.58 -0.76
CA PHE A 188 -14.65 -15.79 0.69
C PHE A 188 -15.19 -17.14 1.21
N ARG A 189 -15.65 -18.02 0.31
CA ARG A 189 -16.12 -19.38 0.61
C ARG A 189 -15.08 -20.44 0.32
#